data_AF-A0A3D2RD03-F1
#
_entry.id   AF-A0A3D2RD03-F1
#
_cell.length_a   1.000
_cell.length_b   1.000
_cell.length_c   1.000
_cell.angle_alpha   90.00
_cell.angle_beta   90.00
_cell.angle_gamma   90.00
#
_symmetry.space_group_name_H-M   'P 1'
#
loop_
_entity.id
_entity.type
_entity.pdbx_description
1 polymer ?
#
loop_
_entity_poly.entity_id
_entity_poly.type
_entity_poly.pdbx_seq_one_letter_code
_entity_poly.pdbx_strand_id
1 'polypeptide(L)'
;MNAIARFFEFEKVDTSVRAEVVGGATTFVTMAYIIAVNPGILSQAMGQELFPELVAATCLSAALATLIMGIGANYPFALAPGMGLNAFFTFSVVLGMGVRWDLALSVVLAAGLLFVVLSVVRVREVLIHAVPTGLKHATAAGIGLFIAFIGLKNAGVIVSNEATLVSLGNLHSGSAALSLVGLVATAVLMTRGFKGAILIGVLGVTAAAIVVGVSEAPLAIVGMPVWPDHLFGKAIE
;
A
#
# COMPACT_ATOMS: atom_id res chain seq x y z
N MET A 1 -18.15 -19.80 24.29
CA MET A 1 -16.89 -19.88 23.52
C MET A 1 -16.94 -20.82 22.30
N ASN A 2 -18.01 -21.61 22.08
CA ASN A 2 -18.11 -22.59 20.98
C ASN A 2 -18.66 -22.07 19.64
N ALA A 3 -19.18 -20.83 19.54
CA ALA A 3 -19.78 -20.33 18.30
C ALA A 3 -18.74 -19.93 17.25
N ILE A 4 -17.69 -19.20 17.66
CA ILE A 4 -16.59 -18.76 16.78
C ILE A 4 -15.80 -19.96 16.27
N ALA A 5 -15.39 -20.85 17.18
CA ALA A 5 -14.62 -22.05 16.82
C ALA A 5 -15.41 -23.00 15.89
N ARG A 6 -16.74 -23.06 16.04
CA ARG A 6 -17.61 -23.84 15.15
C ARG A 6 -17.82 -23.16 13.79
N PHE A 7 -17.96 -21.83 13.77
CA PHE A 7 -18.14 -21.06 12.52
C PHE A 7 -16.89 -21.12 11.63
N PHE A 8 -15.70 -20.94 12.22
CA PHE A 8 -14.41 -21.01 11.52
C PHE A 8 -13.81 -22.42 11.47
N GLU A 9 -14.57 -23.43 11.90
CA GLU A 9 -14.18 -24.85 11.84
C GLU A 9 -12.79 -25.15 12.43
N PHE A 10 -12.46 -24.59 13.60
CA PHE A 10 -11.12 -24.68 14.21
C PHE A 10 -10.60 -26.13 14.36
N GLU A 11 -11.50 -27.09 14.58
CA GLU A 11 -11.16 -28.51 14.67
C GLU A 11 -10.58 -29.09 13.37
N LYS A 12 -10.98 -28.58 12.20
CA LYS A 12 -10.47 -29.06 10.91
C LYS A 12 -9.05 -28.56 10.62
N VAL A 13 -8.65 -27.46 11.26
CA VAL A 13 -7.39 -26.77 11.00
C VAL A 13 -6.44 -26.82 12.21
N ASP A 14 -6.81 -27.59 13.25
CA ASP A 14 -6.09 -27.75 14.52
C ASP A 14 -5.58 -26.42 15.10
N THR A 15 -6.48 -25.42 15.17
CA THR A 15 -6.15 -24.06 15.63
C THR A 15 -6.86 -23.68 16.93
N SER A 16 -6.40 -22.58 17.54
CA SER A 16 -6.98 -22.03 18.77
C SER A 16 -7.18 -20.53 18.64
N VAL A 17 -8.10 -19.96 19.44
CA VAL A 17 -8.33 -18.50 19.47
C VAL A 17 -7.03 -17.72 19.67
N ARG A 18 -6.13 -18.23 20.53
CA ARG A 18 -4.83 -17.60 20.77
C ARG A 18 -3.94 -17.64 19.52
N ALA A 19 -3.89 -18.79 18.84
CA ALA A 19 -3.11 -18.94 17.61
C ALA A 19 -3.62 -18.01 16.50
N GLU A 20 -4.94 -17.92 16.32
CA GLU A 20 -5.57 -17.03 15.35
C GLU A 20 -5.33 -15.55 15.65
N VAL A 21 -5.45 -15.11 16.91
CA VAL A 21 -5.18 -13.72 17.30
C VAL A 21 -3.72 -13.37 17.05
N VAL A 22 -2.78 -14.26 17.39
CA VAL A 22 -1.35 -14.03 17.15
C VAL A 22 -1.02 -14.08 15.65
N GLY A 23 -1.68 -14.96 14.89
CA GLY A 23 -1.58 -15.05 13.44
C GLY A 23 -2.07 -13.77 12.77
N GLY A 24 -3.26 -13.29 13.13
CA GLY A 24 -3.83 -12.04 12.66
C GLY A 24 -2.96 -10.82 13.01
N ALA A 25 -2.49 -10.73 14.26
CA ALA A 25 -1.57 -9.67 14.67
C ALA A 25 -0.25 -9.72 13.88
N THR A 26 0.30 -10.91 13.64
CA THR A 26 1.49 -11.08 12.79
C THR A 26 1.22 -10.58 11.37
N THR A 27 0.12 -11.01 10.76
CA THR A 27 -0.27 -10.61 9.40
C THR A 27 -0.45 -9.09 9.32
N PHE A 28 -1.14 -8.49 10.30
CA PHE A 28 -1.27 -7.04 10.41
C PHE A 28 0.10 -6.34 10.42
N VAL A 29 1.01 -6.75 11.30
CA VAL A 29 2.36 -6.16 11.39
C VAL A 29 3.13 -6.30 10.07
N THR A 30 2.96 -7.40 9.34
CA THR A 30 3.62 -7.59 8.04
C THR A 30 3.12 -6.65 6.95
N MET A 31 1.85 -6.25 6.99
CA MET A 31 1.24 -5.35 5.99
C MET A 31 1.12 -3.90 6.45
N ALA A 32 1.41 -3.61 7.72
CA ALA A 32 1.23 -2.29 8.34
C ALA A 32 2.02 -1.18 7.64
N TYR A 33 3.06 -1.49 6.86
CA TYR A 33 3.76 -0.50 6.04
C TYR A 33 2.82 0.24 5.07
N ILE A 34 1.73 -0.40 4.63
CA ILE A 34 0.73 0.19 3.73
C ILE A 34 0.05 1.42 4.37
N ILE A 35 -0.03 1.47 5.69
CA ILE A 35 -0.60 2.61 6.44
C ILE A 35 0.15 3.91 6.14
N ALA A 36 1.46 3.84 5.89
CA ALA A 36 2.27 5.00 5.50
C ALA A 36 2.42 5.12 3.98
N VAL A 37 2.73 4.00 3.31
CA VAL A 37 3.14 4.04 1.90
C VAL A 37 1.96 4.33 0.97
N ASN A 38 0.78 3.77 1.20
CA ASN A 38 -0.35 4.02 0.31
C ASN A 38 -0.84 5.49 0.36
N PRO A 39 -1.11 6.08 1.54
CA PRO A 39 -1.43 7.50 1.65
C PRO A 39 -0.34 8.40 1.08
N GLY A 40 0.94 8.07 1.29
CA GLY A 40 2.06 8.86 0.76
C GLY A 40 2.20 8.81 -0.76
N ILE A 41 1.68 7.77 -1.41
CA ILE A 41 1.58 7.72 -2.88
C ILE A 41 0.37 8.57 -3.32
N LEU A 42 -0.81 8.30 -2.79
CA LEU A 42 -2.04 8.99 -3.20
C LEU A 42 -2.00 10.51 -2.94
N SER A 43 -1.39 10.94 -1.83
CA SER A 43 -1.26 12.35 -1.47
C SER A 43 -0.41 13.15 -2.46
N GLN A 44 0.47 12.52 -3.24
CA GLN A 44 1.23 13.21 -4.29
C GLN A 44 0.34 13.68 -5.45
N ALA A 45 -0.78 12.99 -5.70
CA ALA A 45 -1.74 13.35 -6.74
C ALA A 45 -2.94 14.14 -6.18
N MET A 46 -3.34 13.86 -4.94
CA MET A 46 -4.57 14.39 -4.34
C MET A 46 -4.35 15.60 -3.44
N GLY A 47 -3.13 15.80 -2.92
CA GLY A 47 -2.80 16.84 -1.94
C GLY A 47 -2.24 16.25 -0.64
N GLN A 48 -1.25 16.90 -0.04
CA GLN A 48 -0.61 16.43 1.20
C GLN A 48 -1.51 16.64 2.42
N GLU A 49 -2.40 17.62 2.37
CA GLU A 49 -3.42 17.90 3.36
C GLU A 49 -4.41 16.75 3.55
N LEU A 50 -4.62 15.92 2.53
CA LEU A 50 -5.50 14.75 2.58
C LEU A 50 -4.82 13.51 3.17
N PHE A 51 -3.53 13.56 3.51
CA PHE A 51 -2.80 12.40 4.03
C PHE A 51 -3.48 11.75 5.24
N PRO A 52 -3.95 12.48 6.28
CA PRO A 52 -4.64 11.87 7.42
C PRO A 52 -5.94 11.15 7.04
N GLU A 53 -6.72 11.74 6.12
CA GLU A 53 -7.95 11.12 5.60
C GLU A 53 -7.65 9.88 4.76
N LEU A 54 -6.60 9.91 3.95
CA LEU A 54 -6.14 8.78 3.14
C LEU A 54 -5.67 7.61 4.02
N VAL A 55 -5.01 7.89 5.15
CA VAL A 55 -4.67 6.87 6.16
C VAL A 55 -5.93 6.20 6.69
N ALA A 56 -6.92 7.01 7.12
CA ALA A 56 -8.18 6.51 7.65
C ALA A 56 -8.94 5.68 6.61
N ALA A 57 -9.09 6.20 5.37
CA ALA A 57 -9.74 5.50 4.27
C ALA A 57 -9.04 4.18 3.92
N THR A 58 -7.71 4.16 3.89
CA THR A 58 -6.91 2.94 3.66
C THR A 58 -7.16 1.89 4.74
N CYS A 59 -7.11 2.29 6.01
CA CYS A 59 -7.31 1.38 7.13
C CYS A 59 -8.75 0.84 7.17
N LEU A 60 -9.75 1.71 7.00
CA LEU A 60 -11.16 1.35 7.02
C LEU A 60 -11.53 0.43 5.85
N SER A 61 -11.08 0.75 4.64
CA SER A 61 -11.36 -0.08 3.46
C SER A 61 -10.67 -1.45 3.54
N ALA A 62 -9.41 -1.52 4.01
CA ALA A 62 -8.70 -2.78 4.21
C ALA A 62 -9.34 -3.63 5.32
N ALA A 63 -9.75 -3.01 6.42
CA ALA A 63 -10.45 -3.68 7.52
C ALA A 63 -11.79 -4.26 7.04
N LEU A 64 -12.58 -3.46 6.30
CA LEU A 64 -13.86 -3.91 5.75
C LEU A 64 -13.67 -5.05 4.74
N ALA A 65 -12.73 -4.92 3.81
CA ALA A 65 -12.44 -5.96 2.81
C ALA A 65 -11.96 -7.27 3.46
N THR A 66 -11.08 -7.16 4.46
CA THR A 66 -10.59 -8.32 5.23
C THR A 66 -11.72 -8.97 6.04
N LEU A 67 -12.62 -8.16 6.63
CA LEU A 67 -13.76 -8.67 7.39
C LEU A 67 -14.79 -9.38 6.49
N ILE A 68 -15.04 -8.84 5.29
CA ILE A 68 -15.89 -9.51 4.28
C ILE A 68 -15.28 -10.86 3.87
N MET A 69 -13.97 -10.93 3.68
CA MET A 69 -13.29 -12.19 3.37
C MET A 69 -13.35 -13.20 4.53
N GLY A 70 -13.09 -12.73 5.75
CA GLY A 70 -13.08 -13.57 6.94
C GLY A 70 -14.48 -14.09 7.29
N ILE A 71 -15.47 -13.20 7.39
CA ILE A 71 -16.82 -13.57 7.85
C ILE A 71 -17.70 -14.05 6.68
N GLY A 72 -17.66 -13.34 5.55
CA GLY A 72 -18.53 -13.63 4.40
C GLY A 72 -18.06 -14.80 3.55
N ALA A 73 -16.75 -14.89 3.29
CA ALA A 73 -16.18 -15.96 2.46
C ALA A 73 -15.56 -17.10 3.28
N ASN A 74 -15.35 -16.93 4.59
CA ASN A 74 -14.65 -17.87 5.47
C ASN A 74 -13.26 -18.27 4.94
N TYR A 75 -12.51 -17.28 4.42
CA TYR A 75 -11.14 -17.49 3.93
C TYR A 75 -10.13 -16.64 4.72
N PRO A 76 -8.96 -17.21 5.07
CA PRO A 76 -7.94 -16.54 5.89
C PRO A 76 -7.06 -15.58 5.05
N PHE A 77 -7.67 -14.67 4.30
CA PHE A 77 -6.96 -13.69 3.49
C PHE A 77 -7.12 -12.28 4.03
N ALA A 78 -5.99 -11.65 4.37
CA ALA A 78 -5.96 -10.22 4.67
C ALA A 78 -5.85 -9.44 3.36
N LEU A 79 -6.81 -8.54 3.14
CA LEU A 79 -6.91 -7.74 1.93
C LEU A 79 -6.46 -6.31 2.20
N ALA A 80 -5.57 -5.82 1.36
CA ALA A 80 -5.08 -4.45 1.37
C ALA A 80 -4.91 -3.93 -0.07
N PRO A 81 -4.81 -2.61 -0.27
CA PRO A 81 -4.64 -2.03 -1.61
C PRO A 81 -3.42 -2.58 -2.36
N GLY A 82 -3.61 -2.87 -3.64
CA GLY A 82 -2.54 -3.31 -4.53
C GLY A 82 -1.60 -2.15 -4.89
N MET A 83 -0.36 -2.17 -4.36
CA MET A 83 0.61 -1.09 -4.51
C MET A 83 0.88 -0.68 -5.97
N GLY A 84 0.81 -1.62 -6.90
CA GLY A 84 1.00 -1.35 -8.33
C GLY A 84 -0.07 -0.47 -8.95
N LEU A 85 -1.33 -0.72 -8.59
CA LEU A 85 -2.48 0.01 -9.11
C LEU A 85 -2.50 1.45 -8.57
N ASN A 86 -2.10 1.65 -7.32
CA ASN A 86 -2.07 2.98 -6.69
C ASN A 86 -0.97 3.86 -7.29
N ALA A 87 0.19 3.27 -7.62
CA ALA A 87 1.25 3.96 -8.33
C ALA A 87 0.85 4.34 -9.77
N PHE A 88 0.20 3.42 -10.50
CA PHE A 88 -0.33 3.71 -11.83
C PHE A 88 -1.39 4.83 -11.78
N PHE A 89 -2.33 4.75 -10.84
CA PHE A 89 -3.34 5.78 -10.61
C PHE A 89 -2.70 7.16 -10.39
N THR A 90 -1.77 7.24 -9.43
CA THR A 90 -1.16 8.51 -9.02
C THR A 90 -0.29 9.10 -10.11
N PHE A 91 0.71 8.35 -10.57
CA PHE A 91 1.78 8.89 -11.40
C PHE A 91 1.47 8.84 -12.90
N SER A 92 0.71 7.85 -13.35
CA SER A 92 0.36 7.74 -14.78
C SER A 92 -0.96 8.43 -15.09
N VAL A 93 -2.03 8.13 -14.34
CA VAL A 93 -3.37 8.66 -14.65
C VAL A 93 -3.53 10.10 -14.23
N VAL A 94 -3.32 10.40 -12.95
CA VAL A 94 -3.57 11.76 -12.43
C VAL A 94 -2.46 12.71 -12.85
N LEU A 95 -1.22 12.41 -12.46
CA LEU A 95 -0.09 13.31 -12.72
C LEU A 95 0.41 13.26 -14.18
N GLY A 96 0.44 12.06 -14.77
CA GLY A 96 0.98 11.87 -16.12
C GLY A 96 0.02 12.33 -17.23
N MET A 97 -1.25 11.91 -17.15
CA MET A 97 -2.27 12.29 -18.15
C MET A 97 -3.04 13.56 -17.79
N GLY A 98 -2.82 14.14 -16.60
CA GLY A 98 -3.50 15.35 -16.15
C GLY A 98 -4.99 15.15 -15.83
N VAL A 99 -5.42 13.91 -15.60
CA VAL A 99 -6.80 13.59 -15.25
C VAL A 99 -7.06 14.01 -13.80
N ARG A 100 -8.17 14.69 -13.53
CA ARG A 100 -8.52 15.04 -12.15
C ARG A 100 -8.68 13.77 -11.30
N TRP A 101 -8.17 13.80 -10.07
CA TRP A 101 -8.13 12.61 -9.21
C TRP A 101 -9.52 12.08 -8.85
N ASP A 102 -10.51 12.96 -8.72
CA ASP A 102 -11.91 12.61 -8.45
C ASP A 102 -12.53 11.84 -9.62
N LEU A 103 -12.36 12.34 -10.85
CA LEU A 103 -12.78 11.63 -12.06
C LEU A 103 -12.06 10.28 -12.20
N ALA A 104 -10.76 10.23 -11.88
CA ALA A 104 -10.02 8.98 -11.88
C ALA A 104 -10.58 7.98 -10.85
N LEU A 105 -11.01 8.43 -9.67
CA LEU A 105 -11.68 7.58 -8.68
C LEU A 105 -13.03 7.06 -9.19
N SER A 106 -13.80 7.87 -9.92
CA SER A 106 -15.05 7.43 -10.57
C SER A 106 -14.79 6.29 -11.56
N VAL A 107 -13.72 6.38 -12.34
CA VAL A 107 -13.30 5.32 -13.27
C VAL A 107 -12.88 4.05 -12.50
N VAL A 108 -12.17 4.18 -11.39
CA VAL A 108 -11.79 3.03 -10.53
C VAL A 108 -13.04 2.37 -9.95
N LEU A 109 -14.02 3.14 -9.48
CA LEU A 109 -15.29 2.62 -8.97
C LEU A 109 -16.07 1.89 -10.08
N ALA A 110 -16.20 2.49 -11.26
CA ALA A 110 -16.86 1.89 -12.41
C ALA A 110 -16.16 0.58 -12.85
N ALA A 111 -14.83 0.57 -12.89
CA ALA A 111 -14.04 -0.62 -13.18
C ALA A 111 -14.24 -1.72 -12.12
N GLY A 112 -14.32 -1.35 -10.84
CA GLY A 112 -14.62 -2.26 -9.74
C GLY A 112 -16.01 -2.91 -9.88
N LEU A 113 -17.04 -2.11 -10.17
CA LEU A 113 -18.40 -2.59 -10.43
C LEU A 113 -18.44 -3.52 -11.65
N LEU A 114 -17.78 -3.12 -12.74
CA LEU A 114 -17.66 -3.96 -13.93
C LEU A 114 -16.96 -5.28 -13.61
N PHE A 115 -15.90 -5.26 -12.80
CA PHE A 115 -15.19 -6.46 -12.39
C PHE A 115 -16.04 -7.39 -11.52
N VAL A 116 -16.90 -6.85 -10.66
CA VAL A 116 -17.88 -7.64 -9.90
C VAL A 116 -18.87 -8.32 -10.86
N VAL A 117 -19.42 -7.58 -11.82
CA VAL A 117 -20.33 -8.15 -12.83
C VAL A 117 -19.64 -9.28 -13.59
N LEU A 118 -18.43 -9.03 -14.13
CA LEU A 118 -17.66 -10.03 -14.86
C LEU A 118 -17.30 -11.26 -14.01
N SER A 119 -17.09 -11.07 -12.71
CA SER A 119 -16.85 -12.17 -11.76
C SER A 119 -18.09 -13.04 -11.57
N VAL A 120 -19.28 -12.45 -11.51
CA VAL A 120 -20.56 -13.18 -11.43
C VAL A 120 -20.83 -13.97 -12.72
N VAL A 121 -20.52 -13.38 -13.89
CA VAL A 121 -20.68 -14.06 -15.19
C VAL A 121 -19.58 -15.13 -15.44
N ARG A 122 -18.66 -15.35 -14.49
CA ARG A 122 -17.52 -16.31 -14.58
C ARG A 122 -16.57 -16.07 -15.75
N VAL A 123 -16.64 -14.91 -16.41
CA VAL A 123 -15.76 -14.53 -17.54
C VAL A 123 -14.35 -14.17 -17.04
N ARG A 124 -14.17 -13.92 -15.74
CA ARG A 124 -12.88 -13.58 -15.13
C ARG A 124 -11.75 -14.54 -15.49
N GLU A 125 -12.06 -15.83 -15.57
CA GLU A 125 -11.06 -16.86 -15.82
C GLU A 125 -10.58 -16.81 -17.26
N VAL A 126 -11.50 -16.60 -18.21
CA VAL A 126 -11.18 -16.39 -19.63
C VAL A 126 -10.30 -15.16 -19.82
N LEU A 127 -10.63 -14.04 -19.14
CA LEU A 127 -9.82 -12.82 -19.19
C LEU A 127 -8.39 -13.04 -18.68
N ILE A 128 -8.24 -13.74 -17.56
CA ILE A 128 -6.92 -14.04 -17.01
C ILE A 128 -6.15 -14.96 -17.96
N HIS A 129 -6.78 -15.97 -18.55
CA HIS A 129 -6.11 -16.88 -19.50
C HIS A 129 -5.79 -16.22 -20.84
N ALA A 130 -6.57 -15.22 -21.26
CA ALA A 130 -6.32 -14.46 -22.48
C ALA A 130 -5.04 -13.62 -22.42
N VAL A 131 -4.59 -13.23 -21.21
CA VAL A 131 -3.33 -12.51 -21.03
C VAL A 131 -2.17 -13.52 -20.93
N PRO A 132 -1.21 -13.50 -21.88
CA PRO A 132 -0.01 -14.34 -21.83
C PRO A 132 0.74 -14.19 -20.51
N THR A 133 1.27 -15.28 -19.97
CA THR A 133 2.07 -15.29 -18.74
C THR A 133 3.27 -14.36 -18.82
N GLY A 134 3.91 -14.27 -19.99
CA GLY A 134 4.99 -13.30 -20.25
C GLY A 134 4.58 -11.86 -20.01
N LEU A 135 3.38 -11.45 -20.46
CA LEU A 135 2.85 -10.11 -20.21
C LEU A 135 2.52 -9.89 -18.73
N LYS A 136 2.00 -10.90 -18.03
CA LYS A 136 1.75 -10.80 -16.58
C LYS A 136 3.04 -10.54 -15.81
N HIS A 137 4.10 -11.29 -16.10
CA HIS A 137 5.40 -11.11 -15.46
C HIS A 137 6.05 -9.78 -15.84
N ALA A 138 5.98 -9.37 -17.11
CA ALA A 138 6.50 -8.09 -17.57
C ALA A 138 5.80 -6.91 -16.88
N THR A 139 4.48 -6.96 -16.73
CA THR A 139 3.71 -5.93 -16.00
C THR A 139 4.11 -5.86 -14.53
N ALA A 140 4.26 -7.00 -13.85
CA ALA A 140 4.70 -7.02 -12.46
C ALA A 140 6.11 -6.44 -12.29
N ALA A 141 7.05 -6.84 -13.15
CA ALA A 141 8.43 -6.35 -13.14
C ALA A 141 8.50 -4.85 -13.47
N GLY A 142 7.76 -4.40 -14.48
CA GLY A 142 7.71 -2.99 -14.91
C GLY A 142 7.14 -2.08 -13.83
N ILE A 143 6.03 -2.46 -13.20
CA ILE A 143 5.43 -1.71 -12.09
C ILE A 143 6.38 -1.69 -10.88
N GLY A 144 7.02 -2.80 -10.56
CA GLY A 144 8.00 -2.87 -9.48
C GLY A 144 9.18 -1.92 -9.70
N LEU A 145 9.76 -1.94 -10.90
CA LEU A 145 10.86 -1.04 -11.27
C LEU A 145 10.41 0.43 -11.27
N PHE A 146 9.19 0.70 -11.73
CA PHE A 146 8.60 2.04 -11.71
C PHE A 146 8.44 2.57 -10.29
N ILE A 147 7.88 1.78 -9.36
CA ILE A 147 7.75 2.18 -7.96
C ILE A 147 9.13 2.37 -7.31
N ALA A 148 10.10 1.50 -7.61
CA ALA A 148 11.47 1.66 -7.12
C ALA A 148 12.09 2.98 -7.62
N PHE A 149 11.91 3.31 -8.90
CA PHE A 149 12.38 4.56 -9.48
C PHE A 149 11.78 5.79 -8.78
N ILE A 150 10.46 5.78 -8.53
CA ILE A 150 9.79 6.86 -7.80
C ILE A 150 10.30 6.97 -6.36
N GLY A 151 10.53 5.84 -5.68
CA GLY A 151 11.13 5.82 -4.34
C GLY A 151 12.52 6.48 -4.31
N LEU A 152 13.38 6.15 -5.27
CA LEU A 152 14.72 6.75 -5.39
C LEU A 152 14.66 8.24 -5.75
N LYS A 153 13.69 8.65 -6.57
CA LYS A 153 13.44 10.08 -6.88
C LYS A 153 13.00 10.84 -5.64
N ASN A 154 12.03 10.31 -4.89
CA ASN A 154 11.50 10.97 -3.68
C ASN A 154 12.53 11.04 -2.56
N ALA A 155 13.47 10.09 -2.51
CA ALA A 155 14.61 10.14 -1.60
C ALA A 155 15.69 11.17 -1.98
N GLY A 156 15.68 11.68 -3.21
CA GLY A 156 16.73 12.54 -3.75
C GLY A 156 17.99 11.79 -4.19
N VAL A 157 17.92 10.46 -4.30
CA VAL A 157 19.01 9.63 -4.87
C VAL A 157 19.10 9.85 -6.38
N ILE A 158 17.95 10.01 -7.04
CA ILE A 158 17.84 10.32 -8.46
C ILE A 158 17.21 11.70 -8.64
N VAL A 159 17.79 12.51 -9.53
CA VAL A 159 17.26 13.82 -9.92
C VAL A 159 17.06 13.89 -11.43
N SER A 160 16.16 14.78 -11.87
CA SER A 160 15.95 15.05 -13.29
C SER A 160 17.16 15.76 -13.88
N ASN A 161 17.52 15.39 -15.11
CA ASN A 161 18.56 16.05 -15.88
C ASN A 161 18.05 16.25 -17.31
N GLU A 162 18.15 17.45 -17.86
CA GLU A 162 17.59 17.74 -19.18
C GLU A 162 18.28 16.98 -20.31
N ALA A 163 19.58 16.65 -20.16
CA ALA A 163 20.35 15.94 -21.18
C ALA A 163 20.19 14.42 -21.10
N THR A 164 20.06 13.85 -19.90
CA THR A 164 20.04 12.39 -19.67
C THR A 164 18.73 11.86 -19.12
N LEU A 165 17.73 12.72 -18.90
CA LEU A 165 16.48 12.50 -18.16
C LEU A 165 16.67 12.17 -16.67
N VAL A 166 17.76 11.48 -16.32
CA VAL A 166 18.10 10.98 -14.99
C VAL A 166 19.57 11.26 -14.69
N SER A 167 19.85 11.80 -13.51
CA SER A 167 21.20 11.93 -12.96
C SER A 167 21.22 11.57 -11.48
N LEU A 168 22.43 11.37 -10.94
CA LEU A 168 22.62 11.08 -9.52
C LEU A 168 22.42 12.36 -8.71
N GLY A 169 21.57 12.30 -7.69
CA GLY A 169 21.38 13.39 -6.75
C GLY A 169 22.52 13.52 -5.75
N ASN A 170 22.38 14.45 -4.80
CA ASN A 170 23.36 14.61 -3.73
C ASN A 170 23.19 13.48 -2.69
N LEU A 171 24.03 12.44 -2.81
CA LEU A 171 24.03 11.31 -1.88
C LEU A 171 24.43 11.66 -0.44
N HIS A 172 25.10 12.80 -0.24
CA HIS A 172 25.44 13.31 1.09
C HIS A 172 24.29 14.09 1.73
N SER A 173 23.18 14.31 1.02
CA SER A 173 21.98 14.86 1.65
C SER A 173 21.43 13.88 2.69
N GLY A 174 20.92 14.43 3.81
CA GLY A 174 20.37 13.62 4.89
C GLY A 174 19.27 12.67 4.41
N SER A 175 18.41 13.10 3.48
CA SER A 175 17.33 12.28 2.92
C SER A 175 17.85 11.09 2.10
N ALA A 176 18.78 11.33 1.16
CA ALA A 176 19.30 10.29 0.28
C ALA A 176 20.13 9.27 1.07
N ALA A 177 21.00 9.74 1.97
CA ALA A 177 21.81 8.88 2.82
C ALA A 177 20.94 7.99 3.73
N LEU A 178 19.96 8.59 4.43
CA LEU A 178 19.05 7.83 5.30
C LEU A 178 18.21 6.83 4.53
N SER A 179 17.76 7.17 3.31
CA SER A 179 17.00 6.24 2.47
C SER A 179 17.83 5.03 2.05
N LEU A 180 19.12 5.22 1.71
CA LEU A 180 20.00 4.14 1.25
C LEU A 180 20.38 3.22 2.40
N VAL A 181 20.75 3.81 3.55
CA VAL A 181 21.00 3.04 4.79
C VAL A 181 19.75 2.29 5.22
N GLY A 182 18.60 2.96 5.17
CA GLY A 182 17.29 2.38 5.47
C GLY A 182 16.92 1.22 4.56
N LEU A 183 17.15 1.35 3.26
CA LEU A 183 16.90 0.30 2.28
C LEU A 183 17.77 -0.92 2.54
N VAL A 184 19.07 -0.73 2.79
CA VAL A 184 19.99 -1.81 3.14
C VAL A 184 19.58 -2.48 4.46
N ALA A 185 19.28 -1.69 5.49
CA ALA A 185 18.83 -2.22 6.79
C ALA A 185 17.54 -3.04 6.66
N THR A 186 16.58 -2.55 5.88
CA THR A 186 15.32 -3.24 5.61
C THR A 186 15.57 -4.56 4.87
N ALA A 187 16.42 -4.55 3.85
CA ALA A 187 16.80 -5.76 3.11
C ALA A 187 17.49 -6.80 4.00
N VAL A 188 18.35 -6.37 4.93
CA VAL A 188 18.99 -7.26 5.91
C VAL A 188 17.96 -7.85 6.88
N LEU A 189 17.00 -7.06 7.37
CA LEU A 189 15.94 -7.57 8.23
C LEU A 189 15.02 -8.56 7.50
N MET A 190 14.72 -8.28 6.23
CA MET A 190 13.91 -9.16 5.38
C MET A 190 14.61 -10.50 5.11
N THR A 191 15.91 -10.47 4.76
CA THR A 191 16.69 -11.71 4.52
C THR A 191 16.88 -12.54 5.78
N ARG A 192 16.85 -11.92 6.97
CA ARG A 192 16.84 -12.62 8.26
C ARG A 192 15.47 -13.16 8.70
N GLY A 193 14.41 -12.94 7.91
CA GLY A 193 13.08 -13.48 8.18
C GLY A 193 12.33 -12.77 9.32
N PHE A 194 12.70 -11.53 9.67
CA PHE A 194 11.96 -10.77 10.67
C PHE A 194 10.58 -10.38 10.15
N LYS A 195 9.54 -10.76 10.89
CA LYS A 195 8.14 -10.37 10.63
C LYS A 195 8.02 -8.85 10.79
N GLY A 196 7.47 -8.17 9.78
CA GLY A 196 7.36 -6.71 9.78
C GLY A 196 8.67 -5.97 9.50
N ALA A 197 9.68 -6.62 8.89
CA ALA A 197 10.96 -6.00 8.54
C ALA A 197 10.81 -4.65 7.82
N ILE A 198 9.84 -4.53 6.90
CA ILE A 198 9.55 -3.28 6.18
C ILE A 198 9.06 -2.20 7.15
N LEU A 199 8.13 -2.53 8.05
CA LEU A 199 7.62 -1.58 9.05
C LEU A 199 8.72 -1.11 9.99
N ILE A 200 9.53 -2.04 10.51
CA ILE A 200 10.66 -1.73 11.40
C ILE A 200 11.68 -0.85 10.66
N GLY A 201 11.94 -1.15 9.38
CA GLY A 201 12.79 -0.34 8.52
C GLY A 201 12.27 1.09 8.38
N VAL A 202 10.99 1.26 8.03
CA VAL A 202 10.35 2.58 7.90
C VAL A 202 10.41 3.34 9.22
N LEU A 203 9.98 2.74 10.33
CA LEU A 203 9.99 3.39 11.64
C LEU A 203 11.41 3.75 12.11
N GLY A 204 12.38 2.86 11.89
CA GLY A 204 13.78 3.09 12.24
C GLY A 204 14.41 4.24 11.45
N VAL A 205 14.13 4.31 10.15
CA VAL A 205 14.61 5.40 9.29
C VAL A 205 13.93 6.71 9.65
N THR A 206 12.62 6.71 9.92
CA THR A 206 11.89 7.90 10.37
C THR A 206 12.44 8.41 11.70
N ALA A 207 12.69 7.53 12.68
CA ALA A 207 13.29 7.92 13.95
C ALA A 207 14.69 8.53 13.75
N ALA A 208 15.52 7.92 12.91
CA ALA A 208 16.83 8.48 12.56
C ALA A 208 16.71 9.84 11.84
N ALA A 209 15.72 10.00 10.95
CA ALA A 209 15.46 11.26 10.25
C ALA A 209 15.07 12.40 11.21
N ILE A 210 14.29 12.10 12.26
CA ILE A 210 13.93 13.06 13.30
C ILE A 210 15.18 13.44 14.12
N VAL A 211 16.00 12.46 14.53
CA VAL A 211 17.21 12.72 15.32
C VAL A 211 18.24 13.55 14.55
N VAL A 212 18.41 13.31 13.25
CA VAL A 212 19.32 14.07 12.38
C VAL A 212 18.75 15.44 11.98
N GLY A 213 17.48 15.72 12.29
CA GLY A 213 16.81 16.98 11.95
C GLY A 213 16.42 17.10 10.47
N VAL A 214 16.35 15.98 9.76
CA VAL A 214 15.86 15.91 8.37
C VAL A 214 14.33 15.92 8.31
N SER A 215 13.68 15.43 9.37
CA SER A 215 12.22 15.34 9.50
C SER A 215 11.77 15.99 10.80
N GLU A 216 10.63 16.67 10.77
CA GLU A 216 10.04 17.28 11.96
C GLU A 216 9.49 16.20 12.91
N ALA A 217 9.62 16.44 14.21
CA ALA A 217 9.04 15.54 15.20
C ALA A 217 7.50 15.57 15.11
N PRO A 218 6.83 14.42 15.24
CA PRO A 218 5.38 14.38 15.18
C PRO A 218 4.79 15.21 16.34
N LEU A 219 3.82 16.07 16.02
CA LEU A 219 3.10 16.90 17.00
C LEU A 219 2.31 16.06 18.03
N ALA A 220 1.96 14.81 17.69
CA ALA A 220 1.30 13.87 18.57
C ALA A 220 1.73 12.42 18.27
N ILE A 221 1.90 11.61 19.33
CA ILE A 221 2.22 10.17 19.22
C ILE A 221 0.96 9.35 18.93
N VAL A 222 -0.21 9.85 19.33
CA VAL A 222 -1.53 9.26 19.07
C VAL A 222 -2.44 10.36 18.53
N GLY A 223 -2.84 10.24 17.26
CA GLY A 223 -3.83 11.11 16.64
C GLY A 223 -5.20 10.43 16.59
N MET A 224 -6.28 11.18 16.78
CA MET A 224 -7.60 10.68 16.42
C MET A 224 -7.68 10.51 14.90
N PRO A 225 -8.25 9.41 14.39
CA PRO A 225 -8.45 9.25 12.96
C PRO A 225 -9.35 10.37 12.45
N VAL A 226 -8.86 11.10 11.46
CA VAL A 226 -9.67 12.11 10.75
C VAL A 226 -10.66 11.35 9.88
N TRP A 227 -11.94 11.64 10.03
CA TRP A 227 -12.95 11.05 9.18
C TRP A 227 -12.75 11.56 7.74
N PRO A 228 -12.79 10.69 6.71
CA PRO A 228 -12.47 11.07 5.34
C PRO A 228 -13.62 11.83 4.65
N ASP A 229 -14.01 12.98 5.20
CA ASP A 229 -15.11 13.82 4.71
C ASP A 229 -14.87 14.32 3.29
N HIS A 230 -13.64 14.69 2.95
CA HIS A 230 -13.31 15.24 1.62
C HIS A 230 -13.12 14.15 0.55
N LEU A 231 -12.94 12.90 0.98
CA LEU A 231 -12.79 11.74 0.08
C LEU A 231 -14.12 11.03 -0.17
N PHE A 232 -15.01 11.03 0.83
CA PHE A 232 -16.25 10.26 0.75
C PHE A 232 -17.17 10.83 -0.35
N GLY A 233 -17.64 9.95 -1.24
CA GLY A 233 -18.58 10.33 -2.31
C GLY A 233 -17.97 10.99 -3.54
N LYS A 234 -16.68 11.38 -3.53
CA LYS A 234 -16.01 12.04 -4.67
C LYS A 234 -15.96 11.22 -5.96
N ALA A 235 -16.07 9.90 -5.86
CA ALA A 235 -16.16 9.03 -7.04
C ALA A 235 -17.52 9.08 -7.76
N ILE A 236 -18.54 9.70 -7.15
CA ILE A 236 -19.92 9.76 -7.66
C ILE A 236 -20.31 11.21 -8.03
N GLU A 237 -19.49 12.18 -7.65
CA GLU A 237 -19.62 13.61 -8.01
C GLU A 237 -19.12 13.88 -9.44
#